data_AF-A0A401FP72-F1
#
_entry.id   AF-A0A401FP72-F1
#
_cell.length_a   1.000
_cell.length_b   1.000
_cell.length_c   1.000
_cell.angle_alpha   90.00
_cell.angle_beta   90.00
_cell.angle_gamma   90.00
#
_symmetry.space_group_name_H-M   'P 1'
#
loop_
_entity.id
_entity.type
_entity.pdbx_description
1 polymer ?
#
loop_
_entity_poly.entity_id
_entity_poly.type
_entity_poly.pdbx_seq_one_letter_code
_entity_poly.pdbx_strand_id
1 'polypeptide(L)' 'MADSEYESKDLLRAIAQTKFRATINSAEQKYQIKLVVQNNMADWLDQLIKLVTELADIRHVKLADGKNQDE' A
#
# COMPACT_ATOMS: atom_id res chain seq x y z
N MET A 1 -13.27 1.03 -16.82
CA MET A 1 -11.83 1.18 -16.51
C MET A 1 -11.68 0.74 -15.07
N ALA A 2 -10.71 -0.11 -14.74
CA ALA A 2 -10.56 -0.60 -13.38
C ALA A 2 -10.40 0.61 -12.45
N ASP A 3 -11.40 0.81 -11.60
CA ASP A 3 -11.40 1.80 -10.52
C ASP A 3 -10.29 1.39 -9.57
N SER A 4 -9.06 1.85 -9.85
CA SER A 4 -7.88 1.36 -9.15
C SER A 4 -7.89 1.97 -7.76
N GLU A 5 -8.47 1.22 -6.83
CA GLU A 5 -8.55 1.53 -5.39
C GLU A 5 -7.22 2.07 -4.82
N TYR A 6 -6.10 1.66 -5.42
CA TYR A 6 -4.76 2.18 -5.15
C TYR A 6 -3.99 2.50 -6.44
N GLU A 7 -3.30 3.63 -6.44
CA GLU A 7 -2.30 3.98 -7.46
C GLU A 7 -0.90 3.51 -7.04
N SER A 8 0.02 3.42 -8.00
CA SER A 8 1.43 3.08 -7.73
C SER A 8 2.06 3.96 -6.64
N LYS A 9 1.70 5.25 -6.58
CA LYS A 9 2.21 6.20 -5.58
C LYS A 9 1.73 5.86 -4.17
N ASP A 10 0.49 5.39 -4.02
CA ASP A 10 -0.08 4.98 -2.74
C ASP A 10 0.65 3.77 -2.18
N LEU A 11 0.90 2.78 -3.05
CA LEU A 11 1.63 1.57 -2.69
C LEU A 11 3.07 1.89 -2.29
N LEU A 12 3.75 2.77 -3.03
CA LEU A 12 5.10 3.23 -2.70
C LEU A 12 5.13 3.98 -1.36
N ARG A 13 4.16 4.87 -1.12
CA ARG A 13 4.03 5.60 0.14
C ARG A 13 3.86 4.63 1.32
N ALA A 14 2.97 3.64 1.18
CA ALA A 14 2.71 2.68 2.24
C ALA A 14 3.94 1.80 2.55
N ILE A 15 4.62 1.32 1.52
CA ILE A 15 5.84 0.52 1.67
C ILE A 15 6.95 1.34 2.33
N ALA A 16 7.10 2.62 1.99
CA ALA A 16 8.12 3.51 2.56
C ALA A 16 7.96 3.72 4.08
N GLN A 17 6.78 3.45 4.64
CA GLN A 17 6.56 3.46 6.09
C GLN A 17 7.13 2.22 6.79
N THR A 18 7.53 1.20 6.05
CA THR A 18 8.01 -0.08 6.59
C THR A 18 9.50 -0.29 6.35
N LYS A 19 10.06 -1.30 7.03
CA LYS A 19 11.44 -1.75 6.80
C LYS A 19 11.57 -2.80 5.69
N PHE A 20 10.48 -3.16 5.01
CA PHE A 20 10.54 -4.18 3.97
C PHE A 20 11.32 -3.68 2.76
N ARG A 21 12.18 -4.56 2.22
CA ARG A 21 12.56 -4.43 0.81
C ARG A 21 11.41 -4.97 0.00
N ALA A 22 10.86 -4.16 -0.89
CA ALA A 22 9.72 -4.55 -1.70
C ALA A 22 10.00 -4.39 -3.20
N THR A 23 9.32 -5.20 -3.99
CA THR A 23 9.25 -5.04 -5.45
C THR A 23 7.79 -4.90 -5.84
N ILE A 24 7.49 -3.91 -6.66
CA ILE A 24 6.15 -3.69 -7.23
C ILE A 24 6.22 -4.08 -8.69
N ASN A 25 5.40 -5.06 -9.07
CA ASN A 25 5.18 -5.45 -10.46
C ASN A 25 3.73 -5.17 -10.83
N SER A 26 3.48 -5.06 -12.13
CA SER A 26 2.13 -5.03 -12.69
C SER A 26 1.96 -6.26 -13.57
N ALA A 27 1.05 -7.15 -13.18
CA ALA A 27 0.73 -8.36 -13.93
C ALA A 27 -0.78 -8.57 -13.89
N GLU A 28 -1.37 -9.03 -15.01
CA GLU A 28 -2.80 -9.32 -15.09
C GLU A 28 -3.70 -8.14 -14.65
N GLN A 29 -3.32 -6.91 -15.01
CA GLN A 29 -4.01 -5.67 -14.62
C GLN A 29 -4.09 -5.42 -13.10
N LYS A 30 -3.25 -6.10 -12.31
CA LYS A 30 -3.16 -5.91 -10.86
C LYS A 30 -1.73 -5.55 -10.46
N TYR A 31 -1.62 -4.78 -9.39
CA TYR A 31 -0.34 -4.59 -8.72
C TYR A 31 -0.02 -5.83 -7.88
N GLN A 32 1.19 -6.35 -8.04
CA GLN A 32 1.75 -7.42 -7.23
C GLN A 32 2.90 -6.85 -6.41
N ILE A 33 2.79 -6.96 -5.08
CA ILE A 33 3.80 -6.46 -4.15
C ILE A 33 4.48 -7.68 -3.53
N LYS A 34 5.78 -7.81 -3.76
CA LYS A 34 6.62 -8.81 -3.10
C LYS A 34 7.37 -8.15 -1.97
N LEU A 35 7.11 -8.56 -0.73
CA LEU A 35 7.82 -8.12 0.46
C LEU A 35 8.91 -9.14 0.82
N VAL A 36 10.12 -8.67 1.12
CA VAL A 36 11.23 -9.52 1.56
C VAL A 36 11.42 -9.38 3.06
N VAL A 37 11.18 -10.47 3.78
CA VAL A 37 11.51 -10.61 5.21
C VAL A 37 12.99 -10.99 5.33
N GLN A 38 13.76 -10.20 6.07
CA GLN A 38 15.18 -10.48 6.31
C GLN A 38 15.34 -11.37 7.55
N ASN A 39 16.38 -12.21 7.60
CA ASN A 39 16.60 -13.16 8.70
C ASN A 39 16.70 -12.50 10.10
N ASN A 40 17.08 -11.23 10.17
CA ASN A 40 17.24 -10.45 11.40
C ASN A 40 16.03 -9.53 11.70
N MET A 41 14.93 -9.68 10.97
CA MET A 41 13.74 -8.84 11.08
C MET A 41 12.72 -9.46 12.03
N ALA A 42 13.01 -9.42 13.33
CA ALA A 42 12.12 -9.99 14.36
C ALA A 42 10.75 -9.29 14.41
N ASP A 43 10.69 -8.00 14.03
CA ASP A 43 9.49 -7.16 14.01
C ASP A 43 8.70 -7.22 12.69
N TRP A 44 8.93 -8.23 11.84
CA TRP A 44 8.32 -8.27 10.50
C TRP A 44 6.78 -8.26 10.51
N LEU A 45 6.15 -8.85 11.52
CA LEU A 45 4.70 -8.80 11.69
C LEU A 45 4.21 -7.38 11.97
N ASP A 46 4.91 -6.64 12.83
CA ASP A 46 4.57 -5.24 13.12
C ASP A 46 4.74 -4.37 11.86
N GLN A 47 5.75 -4.65 11.06
CA GLN A 47 5.97 -3.98 9.78
C GLN A 47 4.85 -4.30 8.77
N LEU A 48 4.31 -5.52 8.78
CA LEU A 48 3.16 -5.91 7.95
C LEU A 48 1.88 -5.21 8.41
N ILE A 49 1.63 -5.15 9.72
CA ILE A 49 0.50 -4.40 10.29
C ILE A 49 0.59 -2.94 9.86
N LYS A 50 1.77 -2.33 10.00
CA LYS A 50 2.01 -0.94 9.58
C LYS A 50 1.70 -0.69 8.10
N LEU A 51 2.07 -1.63 7.22
CA LEU A 51 1.75 -1.56 5.80
C LEU A 51 0.24 -1.53 5.55
N VAL A 52 -0.49 -2.48 6.16
CA VAL A 52 -1.94 -2.62 5.95
C VAL A 52 -2.70 -1.44 6.54
N THR A 53 -2.26 -0.92 7.69
CA THR A 53 -2.83 0.29 8.30
C THR A 53 -2.66 1.51 7.39
N GLU A 54 -1.45 1.77 6.88
CA GLU A 54 -1.24 2.92 6.00
C GLU A 54 -2.04 2.80 4.69
N LEU A 55 -2.20 1.59 4.14
CA LEU A 55 -3.09 1.37 2.99
C LEU A 55 -4.55 1.69 3.32
N ALA A 56 -5.05 1.25 4.48
CA ALA A 56 -6.40 1.56 4.93
C ALA A 56 -6.59 3.09 5.08
N ASP A 57 -5.62 3.79 5.67
CA ASP A 57 -5.65 5.24 5.83
C ASP A 57 -5.69 5.96 4.48
N ILE A 58 -4.86 5.54 3.52
CA ILE A 58 -4.88 6.11 2.17
C ILE A 58 -6.25 5.93 1.51
N ARG A 59 -6.86 4.74 1.64
CA ARG A 59 -8.21 4.48 1.12
C ARG A 59 -9.24 5.38 1.77
N HIS A 60 -9.18 5.58 3.08
CA HIS A 60 -10.09 6.47 3.79
C HIS A 60 -9.99 7.92 3.32
N VAL A 61 -8.77 8.42 3.13
CA VAL A 61 -8.53 9.78 2.60
C VAL A 61 -9.11 9.92 1.19
N LYS A 62 -8.83 8.97 0.29
CA LYS A 62 -9.36 9.00 -1.09
C LYS A 62 -10.89 8.98 -1.14
N LEU A 63 -11.54 8.19 -0.27
CA LEU A 63 -13.01 8.15 -0.18
C LEU A 63 -13.58 9.47 0.38
N ALA A 64 -12.86 10.15 1.28
CA ALA A 64 -13.25 11.45 1.80
C ALA A 64 -13.07 12.56 0.74
N ASP A 65 -11.97 12.55 0.00
CA ASP A 65 -11.71 13.50 -1.10
C ASP A 65 -12.70 13.35 -2.25
N GLY A 66 -13.11 12.12 -2.58
CA GLY A 66 -14.14 11.85 -3.59
C GLY A 66 -15.50 12.43 -3.22
N LYS A 67 -15.85 12.48 -1.92
CA LYS A 67 -17.11 13.09 -1.45
C LYS A 67 -17.12 14.62 -1.54
N ASN A 68 -15.97 15.27 -1.51
CA ASN A 68 -15.87 16.74 -1.53
C ASN A 68 -15.84 17.34 -2.95
N GLN A 69 -15.84 16.50 -4.00
CA GLN A 69 -15.89 16.95 -5.40
C GLN A 69 -17.30 16.89 -6.01
N ASP A 70 -18.27 16.32 -5.28
CA ASP A 70 -19.66 16.15 -5.71
C ASP A 70 -20.64 17.19 -5.08
N GLU A 71 -20.14 18.23 -4.40
CA GLU A 71 -20.89 19.41 -3.89
C GLU A 71 -20.50 20.70 -4.63
#